data_AF-A0A3A5V7Z0-F1
#
_entry.id   AF-A0A3A5V7Z0-F1
#
_cell.length_a   1.000
_cell.length_b   1.000
_cell.length_c   1.000
_cell.angle_alpha   90.00
_cell.angle_beta   90.00
_cell.angle_gamma   90.00
#
_symmetry.space_group_name_H-M   'P 1'
#
loop_
_entity.id
_entity.type
_entity.pdbx_description
1 polymer ?
#
loop_
_entity_poly.entity_id
_entity_poly.type
_entity_poly.pdbx_seq_one_letter_code
_entity_poly.pdbx_strand_id
1 'polypeptide(L)'
;MSLEVHVLGTSSARPAQGRSVSGSIVETSEGMLVVDCGEGFQNRLVNYRSEMKAHAGRRLKMSRVAAILLTHGHLDHTWGVLPWMQTMSLDGRKDKLWIIGPTTSEVIDTLLGSEGEPEVTPSDLVIQYDMWMDLGANSETLGYEVEWVLGDGERWVNMNDGSKIELPQPLKNIKISAHTTQHTVPSCAWRISTSGRKGKFNREATMSLPDEIKASLAAGNNVEYEGELLEAVNYRSDSRPGVSVIISGDTAEQAIDSECDLLIHEATFLQTHADIANEHLHSTAAGAARTANECYAKHLALTHYSGRLEDHSSSLKEARAIHQSVVALSDGDRLILNDDCSLEHLVKLPSGWAQQD
;
A
#
# COMPACT_ATOMS: atom_id res chain seq x y z
N MET A 1 2.90 3.58 16.49
CA MET A 1 1.83 4.04 15.59
C MET A 1 1.71 2.92 14.61
N SER A 2 0.71 2.08 14.83
CA SER A 2 0.44 0.94 13.97
C SER A 2 0.14 1.41 12.56
N LEU A 3 0.49 0.56 11.61
CA LEU A 3 0.03 0.65 10.22
C LEU A 3 -1.24 -0.20 10.13
N GLU A 4 -2.33 0.38 9.67
CA GLU A 4 -3.62 -0.32 9.57
C GLU A 4 -4.03 -0.44 8.10
N VAL A 5 -4.29 -1.66 7.61
CA VAL A 5 -4.79 -1.91 6.26
C VAL A 5 -6.27 -2.27 6.33
N HIS A 6 -7.09 -1.52 5.60
CA HIS A 6 -8.51 -1.75 5.42
C HIS A 6 -8.75 -2.38 4.04
N VAL A 7 -9.22 -3.61 4.01
CA VAL A 7 -9.41 -4.38 2.78
C VAL A 7 -10.82 -4.14 2.28
N LEU A 8 -10.98 -3.60 1.08
CA LEU A 8 -12.31 -3.28 0.51
C LEU A 8 -12.69 -4.17 -0.67
N GLY A 9 -11.81 -5.08 -1.08
CA GLY A 9 -12.07 -6.04 -2.15
C GLY A 9 -10.98 -7.10 -2.23
N THR A 10 -11.40 -8.33 -2.51
CA THR A 10 -10.56 -9.54 -2.44
C THR A 10 -10.79 -10.51 -3.61
N SER A 11 -11.60 -10.15 -4.60
CA SER A 11 -11.91 -10.97 -5.78
C SER A 11 -11.04 -10.59 -6.96
N SER A 12 -10.60 -11.57 -7.74
CA SER A 12 -9.89 -11.31 -9.01
C SER A 12 -10.82 -11.12 -10.21
N ALA A 13 -10.42 -10.24 -11.13
CA ALA A 13 -11.04 -9.90 -12.41
C ALA A 13 -12.46 -9.31 -12.36
N ARG A 14 -13.33 -9.81 -11.49
CA ARG A 14 -14.73 -9.39 -11.35
C ARG A 14 -15.27 -9.72 -9.95
N PRO A 15 -16.35 -9.07 -9.50
CA PRO A 15 -17.02 -9.46 -8.28
C PRO A 15 -17.52 -10.92 -8.36
N ALA A 16 -17.24 -11.71 -7.32
CA ALA A 16 -17.62 -13.12 -7.27
C ALA A 16 -17.77 -13.61 -5.83
N GLN A 17 -18.73 -14.49 -5.57
CA GLN A 17 -18.94 -15.10 -4.24
C GLN A 17 -19.08 -14.07 -3.11
N GLY A 18 -19.71 -12.93 -3.39
CA GLY A 18 -19.86 -11.82 -2.44
C GLY A 18 -18.60 -10.99 -2.19
N ARG A 19 -17.48 -11.31 -2.87
CA ARG A 19 -16.23 -10.55 -2.87
C ARG A 19 -16.23 -9.53 -3.99
N SER A 20 -15.68 -8.36 -3.71
CA SER A 20 -15.52 -7.26 -4.63
C SER A 20 -14.12 -7.24 -5.22
N VAL A 21 -13.94 -6.54 -6.33
CA VAL A 21 -12.63 -6.36 -6.96
C VAL A 21 -11.70 -5.47 -6.12
N SER A 22 -10.41 -5.57 -6.41
CA SER A 22 -9.28 -5.00 -5.68
C SER A 22 -9.47 -3.57 -5.18
N GLY A 23 -8.99 -3.32 -3.96
CA GLY A 23 -8.87 -1.98 -3.41
C GLY A 23 -8.69 -2.02 -1.90
N SER A 24 -7.67 -1.32 -1.41
CA SER A 24 -7.30 -1.29 0.01
C SER A 24 -6.91 0.11 0.46
N ILE A 25 -7.12 0.42 1.73
CA ILE A 25 -6.67 1.69 2.33
C ILE A 25 -5.64 1.38 3.40
N VAL A 26 -4.46 1.98 3.28
CA VAL A 26 -3.41 1.94 4.30
C VAL A 26 -3.51 3.20 5.14
N GLU A 27 -4.04 3.09 6.36
CA GLU A 27 -4.10 4.15 7.35
C GLU A 27 -2.82 4.21 8.18
N THR A 28 -2.26 5.41 8.26
CA THR A 28 -1.09 5.72 9.08
C THR A 28 -1.42 6.87 10.04
N SER A 29 -0.47 7.18 10.91
CA SER A 29 -0.57 8.33 11.79
C SER A 29 -0.63 9.68 11.08
N GLU A 30 -0.07 9.78 9.88
CA GLU A 30 0.05 11.06 9.17
C GLU A 30 -1.02 11.24 8.11
N GLY A 31 -1.41 10.16 7.44
CA GLY A 31 -2.46 10.18 6.45
C GLY A 31 -2.80 8.78 5.97
N MET A 32 -3.54 8.71 4.88
CA MET A 32 -3.92 7.46 4.26
C MET A 32 -3.41 7.40 2.83
N LEU A 33 -3.05 6.20 2.42
CA LEU A 33 -2.72 5.84 1.04
C LEU A 33 -3.76 4.81 0.60
N VAL A 34 -4.23 4.91 -0.63
CA VAL A 34 -5.10 3.88 -1.22
C VAL A 34 -4.28 3.08 -2.20
N VAL A 35 -4.36 1.75 -2.13
CA VAL A 35 -3.74 0.85 -3.12
C VAL A 35 -4.87 0.19 -3.89
N ASP A 36 -4.94 0.52 -5.17
CA ASP A 36 -6.01 0.18 -6.10
C ASP A 36 -7.42 0.66 -5.70
N CYS A 37 -8.22 0.94 -6.72
CA CYS A 37 -9.60 1.41 -6.64
C CYS A 37 -10.42 0.72 -7.74
N GLY A 38 -10.65 -0.59 -7.62
CA GLY A 38 -11.47 -1.33 -8.57
C GLY A 38 -12.93 -0.85 -8.65
N GLU A 39 -13.62 -1.19 -9.73
CA GLU A 39 -15.02 -0.79 -9.98
C GLU A 39 -15.91 -0.91 -8.72
N GLY A 40 -16.67 0.15 -8.41
CA GLY A 40 -17.57 0.17 -7.25
C GLY A 40 -16.91 0.56 -5.92
N PHE A 41 -15.62 0.91 -5.91
CA PHE A 41 -14.85 1.29 -4.71
C PHE A 41 -15.58 2.30 -3.83
N GLN A 42 -16.11 3.39 -4.40
CA GLN A 42 -16.81 4.44 -3.63
C GLN A 42 -18.04 3.91 -2.86
N ASN A 43 -18.78 2.94 -3.43
CA ASN A 43 -19.95 2.37 -2.78
C ASN A 43 -19.54 1.52 -1.56
N ARG A 44 -18.50 0.69 -1.75
CA ARG A 44 -17.91 -0.13 -0.68
C ARG A 44 -17.38 0.75 0.44
N LEU A 45 -16.68 1.81 0.09
CA LEU A 45 -16.11 2.77 1.02
C LEU A 45 -17.18 3.49 1.86
N VAL A 46 -18.30 3.90 1.25
CA VAL A 46 -19.42 4.53 1.99
C VAL A 46 -20.00 3.55 3.02
N ASN A 47 -20.28 2.31 2.61
CA ASN A 47 -20.80 1.27 3.49
C ASN A 47 -19.82 0.97 4.63
N TYR A 48 -18.56 0.73 4.27
CA TYR A 48 -17.49 0.44 5.20
C TYR A 48 -17.31 1.52 6.26
N ARG A 49 -17.27 2.80 5.86
CA ARG A 49 -17.20 3.94 6.79
C ARG A 49 -18.45 4.03 7.68
N SER A 50 -19.62 3.65 7.17
CA SER A 50 -20.84 3.60 7.97
C SER A 50 -20.72 2.56 9.08
N GLU A 51 -20.29 1.35 8.73
CA GLU A 51 -20.08 0.23 9.66
C GLU A 51 -18.99 0.54 10.69
N MET A 52 -17.88 1.18 10.28
CA MET A 52 -16.84 1.59 11.22
C MET A 52 -17.39 2.56 12.28
N LYS A 53 -18.26 3.49 11.89
CA LYS A 53 -18.89 4.39 12.87
C LYS A 53 -19.77 3.64 13.84
N ALA A 54 -20.56 2.69 13.32
CA ALA A 54 -21.53 1.94 14.10
C ALA A 54 -20.84 0.99 15.09
N HIS A 55 -19.76 0.31 14.68
CA HIS A 55 -19.19 -0.80 15.45
C HIS A 55 -17.78 -0.53 15.99
N ALA A 56 -17.01 0.38 15.39
CA ALA A 56 -15.66 0.75 15.84
C ALA A 56 -15.60 2.17 16.44
N GLY A 57 -16.72 2.89 16.50
CA GLY A 57 -16.82 4.23 17.10
C GLY A 57 -16.06 5.33 16.34
N ARG A 58 -15.52 5.05 15.15
CA ARG A 58 -14.73 5.99 14.33
C ARG A 58 -15.03 5.84 12.84
N ARG A 59 -14.62 6.81 12.01
CA ARG A 59 -14.66 6.70 10.53
C ARG A 59 -13.31 7.03 9.93
N LEU A 60 -13.00 6.40 8.80
CA LEU A 60 -11.96 6.90 7.91
C LEU A 60 -12.34 8.30 7.40
N LYS A 61 -11.41 9.24 7.53
CA LYS A 61 -11.57 10.64 7.13
C LYS A 61 -10.98 10.85 5.74
N MET A 62 -11.81 10.89 4.70
CA MET A 62 -11.33 10.91 3.31
C MET A 62 -10.44 12.11 2.96
N SER A 63 -10.57 13.22 3.69
CA SER A 63 -9.64 14.35 3.57
C SER A 63 -8.19 14.00 3.90
N ARG A 64 -7.94 12.92 4.66
CA ARG A 64 -6.57 12.43 4.98
C ARG A 64 -5.99 11.52 3.90
N VAL A 65 -6.73 11.20 2.83
CA VAL A 65 -6.17 10.43 1.70
C VAL A 65 -5.22 11.33 0.93
N ALA A 66 -3.95 10.96 0.90
CA ALA A 66 -2.88 11.75 0.29
C ALA A 66 -2.52 11.27 -1.13
N ALA A 67 -2.60 9.95 -1.37
CA ALA A 67 -2.33 9.36 -2.68
C ALA A 67 -3.21 8.14 -2.94
N ILE A 68 -3.49 7.92 -4.24
CA ILE A 68 -3.93 6.65 -4.81
C ILE A 68 -2.73 6.06 -5.54
N LEU A 69 -2.35 4.84 -5.14
CA LEU A 69 -1.26 4.06 -5.68
C LEU A 69 -1.87 2.93 -6.50
N LEU A 70 -1.69 2.94 -7.81
CA LEU A 70 -2.19 1.92 -8.71
C LEU A 70 -1.10 0.87 -8.92
N THR A 71 -1.43 -0.40 -8.74
CA THR A 71 -0.47 -1.50 -8.94
C THR A 71 -0.26 -1.78 -10.41
N HIS A 72 -1.30 -1.65 -11.23
CA HIS A 72 -1.27 -1.81 -12.69
C HIS A 72 -2.57 -1.30 -13.33
N GLY A 73 -2.70 -1.49 -14.63
CA GLY A 73 -3.76 -0.92 -15.45
C GLY A 73 -5.06 -1.72 -15.61
N HIS A 74 -5.22 -2.93 -15.04
CA HIS A 74 -6.48 -3.65 -15.23
C HIS A 74 -7.66 -2.96 -14.52
N LEU A 75 -8.85 -3.05 -15.13
CA LEU A 75 -10.01 -2.23 -14.74
C LEU A 75 -10.59 -2.61 -13.37
N ASP A 76 -10.41 -3.86 -12.97
CA ASP A 76 -10.75 -4.34 -11.64
C ASP A 76 -9.82 -3.79 -10.54
N HIS A 77 -8.78 -3.03 -10.92
CA HIS A 77 -7.91 -2.27 -10.02
C HIS A 77 -8.08 -0.75 -10.18
N THR A 78 -8.58 -0.25 -11.31
CA THR A 78 -8.52 1.20 -11.63
C THR A 78 -9.89 1.88 -11.81
N TRP A 79 -10.95 1.15 -12.18
CA TRP A 79 -12.17 1.78 -12.71
C TRP A 79 -13.06 2.48 -11.66
N GLY A 80 -12.73 2.35 -10.39
CA GLY A 80 -13.31 3.10 -9.29
C GLY A 80 -12.66 4.46 -9.03
N VAL A 81 -11.49 4.76 -9.62
CA VAL A 81 -10.74 6.02 -9.39
C VAL A 81 -11.54 7.25 -9.84
N LEU A 82 -11.87 7.34 -11.13
CA LEU A 82 -12.54 8.50 -11.72
C LEU A 82 -13.85 8.88 -11.00
N PRO A 83 -14.83 7.97 -10.80
CA PRO A 83 -16.07 8.32 -10.12
C PRO A 83 -15.82 8.72 -8.66
N TRP A 84 -14.81 8.15 -7.99
CA TRP A 84 -14.49 8.52 -6.63
C TRP A 84 -13.84 9.91 -6.54
N MET A 85 -12.99 10.30 -7.50
CA MET A 85 -12.44 11.66 -7.60
C MET A 85 -13.56 12.70 -7.75
N GLN A 86 -14.54 12.43 -8.61
CA GLN A 86 -15.73 13.29 -8.75
C GLN A 86 -16.51 13.39 -7.44
N THR A 87 -16.69 12.28 -6.72
CA THR A 87 -17.28 12.28 -5.38
C THR A 87 -16.45 13.10 -4.38
N MET A 88 -15.11 13.03 -4.40
CA MET A 88 -14.27 13.87 -3.55
C MET A 88 -14.44 15.38 -3.85
N SER A 89 -14.62 15.74 -5.13
CA SER A 89 -14.93 17.13 -5.53
C SER A 89 -16.27 17.58 -4.93
N LEU A 90 -17.32 16.77 -5.06
CA LEU A 90 -18.64 17.03 -4.49
C LEU A 90 -18.62 17.12 -2.95
N ASP A 91 -17.78 16.30 -2.31
CA ASP A 91 -17.52 16.35 -0.86
C ASP A 91 -16.68 17.57 -0.42
N GLY A 92 -16.25 18.41 -1.37
CA GLY A 92 -15.56 19.67 -1.11
C GLY A 92 -14.08 19.50 -0.75
N ARG A 93 -13.40 18.48 -1.28
CA ARG A 93 -11.95 18.29 -1.09
C ARG A 93 -11.17 19.57 -1.41
N LYS A 94 -10.10 19.81 -0.65
CA LYS A 94 -9.17 20.94 -0.83
C LYS A 94 -7.71 20.52 -0.89
N ASP A 95 -7.35 19.45 -0.18
CA ASP A 95 -5.98 18.96 -0.16
C ASP A 95 -5.61 18.30 -1.50
N LYS A 96 -4.36 18.47 -1.93
CA LYS A 96 -3.79 17.81 -3.11
C LYS A 96 -3.98 16.29 -3.06
N LEU A 97 -4.29 15.66 -4.19
CA LEU A 97 -4.32 14.22 -4.36
C LEU A 97 -3.26 13.78 -5.38
N TRP A 98 -2.40 12.85 -4.99
CA TRP A 98 -1.50 12.19 -5.93
C TRP A 98 -2.15 10.93 -6.50
N ILE A 99 -1.94 10.67 -7.79
CA ILE A 99 -2.31 9.40 -8.43
C ILE A 99 -1.07 8.87 -9.12
N ILE A 100 -0.59 7.73 -8.65
CA ILE A 100 0.74 7.20 -8.98
C ILE A 100 0.59 5.77 -9.46
N GLY A 101 1.20 5.41 -10.59
CA GLY A 101 1.18 4.03 -11.07
C GLY A 101 2.25 3.73 -12.12
N PRO A 102 2.42 2.45 -12.50
CA PRO A 102 3.44 2.05 -13.44
C PRO A 102 3.04 2.23 -14.91
N THR A 103 4.04 2.38 -15.78
CA THR A 103 3.96 2.27 -17.24
C THR A 103 5.27 1.68 -17.78
N THR A 104 5.39 1.45 -19.09
CA THR A 104 6.62 0.89 -19.68
C THR A 104 7.76 1.91 -19.73
N SER A 105 9.01 1.42 -19.75
CA SER A 105 10.19 2.27 -19.97
C SER A 105 10.16 3.00 -21.31
N GLU A 106 9.56 2.39 -22.35
CA GLU A 106 9.38 3.03 -23.67
C GLU A 106 8.46 4.24 -23.58
N VAL A 107 7.33 4.12 -22.85
CA VAL A 107 6.45 5.26 -22.60
C VAL A 107 7.19 6.35 -21.84
N ILE A 108 7.97 6.00 -20.81
CA ILE A 108 8.79 6.98 -20.07
C ILE A 108 9.82 7.66 -20.99
N ASP A 109 10.48 6.92 -21.87
CA ASP A 109 11.45 7.49 -22.82
C ASP A 109 10.79 8.52 -23.75
N THR A 110 9.61 8.20 -24.30
CA THR A 110 8.82 9.13 -25.13
C THR A 110 8.35 10.34 -24.33
N LEU A 111 7.84 10.16 -23.11
CA LEU A 111 7.42 11.27 -22.24
C LEU A 111 8.56 12.21 -21.88
N LEU A 112 9.79 11.70 -21.82
CA LEU A 112 11.01 12.48 -21.60
C LEU A 112 11.65 13.04 -22.88
N GLY A 113 10.97 12.91 -24.02
CA GLY A 113 11.35 13.56 -25.28
C GLY A 113 12.18 12.69 -26.23
N SER A 114 12.23 11.37 -26.03
CA SER A 114 12.84 10.45 -27.02
C SER A 114 11.99 10.34 -28.27
N GLU A 115 12.62 10.24 -29.43
CA GLU A 115 11.93 10.03 -30.71
C GLU A 115 11.48 8.57 -30.86
N GLY A 116 10.21 8.35 -31.20
CA GLY A 116 9.63 7.02 -31.43
C GLY A 116 8.18 6.93 -30.95
N GLU A 117 7.43 5.98 -31.50
CA GLU A 117 6.11 5.60 -30.98
C GLU A 117 6.32 4.42 -30.02
N PRO A 118 6.01 4.57 -28.72
CA PRO A 118 6.19 3.49 -27.76
C PRO A 118 5.16 2.38 -28.00
N GLU A 119 5.53 1.12 -27.76
CA GLU A 119 4.54 0.06 -27.70
C GLU A 119 3.75 0.18 -26.39
N VAL A 120 2.46 0.50 -26.51
CA VAL A 120 1.58 0.65 -25.34
C VAL A 120 0.63 -0.54 -25.27
N THR A 121 0.77 -1.34 -24.21
CA THR A 121 -0.11 -2.48 -23.98
C THR A 121 -1.55 -2.01 -23.73
N PRO A 122 -2.57 -2.77 -24.18
CA PRO A 122 -3.95 -2.49 -23.79
C PRO A 122 -4.07 -2.42 -22.26
N SER A 123 -4.86 -1.47 -21.77
CA SER A 123 -5.03 -1.18 -20.35
C SER A 123 -3.85 -0.51 -19.63
N ASP A 124 -2.73 -0.18 -20.28
CA ASP A 124 -1.68 0.65 -19.67
C ASP A 124 -2.27 1.95 -19.07
N LEU A 125 -1.73 2.38 -17.94
CA LEU A 125 -2.21 3.56 -17.22
C LEU A 125 -2.05 4.85 -18.03
N VAL A 126 -1.11 4.92 -18.98
CA VAL A 126 -1.00 6.08 -19.88
C VAL A 126 -2.25 6.26 -20.75
N ILE A 127 -2.86 5.17 -21.22
CA ILE A 127 -4.11 5.21 -22.00
C ILE A 127 -5.26 5.70 -21.11
N GLN A 128 -5.33 5.17 -19.88
CA GLN A 128 -6.38 5.54 -18.94
C GLN A 128 -6.26 7.00 -18.50
N TYR A 129 -5.03 7.49 -18.30
CA TYR A 129 -4.76 8.90 -18.03
C TYR A 129 -5.37 9.79 -19.10
N ASP A 130 -5.05 9.55 -20.38
CA ASP A 130 -5.58 10.34 -21.50
C ASP A 130 -7.11 10.33 -21.52
N MET A 131 -7.72 9.15 -21.42
CA MET A 131 -9.18 9.00 -21.38
C MET A 131 -9.83 9.71 -20.20
N TRP A 132 -9.20 9.66 -19.02
CA TRP A 132 -9.75 10.27 -17.81
C TRP A 132 -9.57 11.78 -17.78
N MET A 133 -8.52 12.32 -18.39
CA MET A 133 -8.37 13.77 -18.57
C MET A 133 -9.53 14.34 -19.37
N ASP A 134 -9.95 13.69 -20.45
CA ASP A 134 -11.12 14.06 -21.26
C ASP A 134 -12.45 13.97 -20.47
N LEU A 135 -12.51 13.08 -19.49
CA LEU A 135 -13.66 12.92 -18.59
C LEU A 135 -13.59 13.82 -17.34
N GLY A 136 -12.65 14.75 -17.28
CA GLY A 136 -12.55 15.75 -16.23
C GLY A 136 -11.79 15.32 -14.99
N ALA A 137 -10.86 14.37 -15.09
CA ALA A 137 -9.98 13.96 -13.98
C ALA A 137 -8.84 14.95 -13.66
N ASN A 138 -8.98 16.21 -14.09
CA ASN A 138 -7.98 17.26 -13.94
C ASN A 138 -8.36 18.27 -12.84
N SER A 139 -7.35 19.00 -12.35
CA SER A 139 -7.50 19.96 -11.24
C SER A 139 -8.53 21.07 -11.53
N GLU A 140 -8.63 21.52 -12.79
CA GLU A 140 -9.56 22.57 -13.19
C GLU A 140 -11.02 22.11 -13.03
N THR A 141 -11.34 20.90 -13.50
CA THR A 141 -12.70 20.35 -13.45
C THR A 141 -13.08 19.93 -12.03
N LEU A 142 -12.14 19.36 -11.27
CA LEU A 142 -12.39 18.82 -9.93
C LEU A 142 -12.41 19.89 -8.84
N GLY A 143 -11.81 21.07 -9.06
CA GLY A 143 -11.78 22.15 -8.07
C GLY A 143 -10.88 21.86 -6.85
N TYR A 144 -9.99 20.87 -6.97
CA TYR A 144 -8.88 20.60 -6.05
C TYR A 144 -7.69 20.07 -6.84
N GLU A 145 -6.49 20.18 -6.26
CA GLU A 145 -5.25 19.83 -6.95
C GLU A 145 -5.10 18.31 -7.10
N VAL A 146 -4.86 17.85 -8.32
CA VAL A 146 -4.56 16.45 -8.68
C VAL A 146 -3.27 16.39 -9.47
N GLU A 147 -2.35 15.55 -9.04
CA GLU A 147 -1.08 15.30 -9.72
C GLU A 147 -1.01 13.84 -10.15
N TRP A 148 -0.90 13.61 -11.46
CA TRP A 148 -0.74 12.29 -12.04
C TRP A 148 0.73 11.99 -12.28
N VAL A 149 1.17 10.81 -11.86
CA VAL A 149 2.57 10.39 -11.98
C VAL A 149 2.63 8.97 -12.52
N LEU A 150 3.34 8.80 -13.63
CA LEU A 150 3.64 7.48 -14.19
C LEU A 150 5.14 7.20 -14.08
N GLY A 151 5.50 5.93 -13.90
CA GLY A 151 6.89 5.53 -13.81
C GLY A 151 7.15 4.09 -14.21
N ASP A 152 8.41 3.74 -14.43
CA ASP A 152 8.83 2.39 -14.81
C ASP A 152 9.53 1.64 -13.65
N GLY A 153 9.33 2.10 -12.42
CA GLY A 153 9.96 1.58 -11.21
C GLY A 153 11.19 2.38 -10.77
N GLU A 154 11.93 2.95 -11.71
CA GLU A 154 13.14 3.75 -11.43
C GLU A 154 12.94 5.23 -11.71
N ARG A 155 12.23 5.55 -12.81
CA ARG A 155 12.04 6.90 -13.31
C ARG A 155 10.56 7.25 -13.19
N TRP A 156 10.28 8.50 -12.83
CA TRP A 156 8.92 9.00 -12.63
C TRP A 156 8.74 10.31 -13.38
N VAL A 157 7.59 10.46 -14.03
CA VAL A 157 7.21 11.65 -14.78
C VAL A 157 5.91 12.20 -14.21
N ASN A 158 5.89 13.50 -13.92
CA ASN A 158 4.65 14.19 -13.65
C ASN A 158 3.91 14.41 -14.98
N MET A 159 2.75 13.77 -15.13
CA MET A 159 1.96 13.81 -16.35
C MET A 159 1.29 15.18 -16.58
N ASN A 160 1.18 16.00 -15.54
CA ASN A 160 0.59 17.33 -15.62
C ASN A 160 1.49 18.33 -16.37
N ASP A 161 2.81 18.23 -16.23
CA ASP A 161 3.78 19.17 -16.80
C ASP A 161 4.91 18.50 -17.61
N GLY A 162 4.94 17.17 -17.68
CA GLY A 162 5.96 16.37 -18.38
C GLY A 162 7.32 16.33 -17.69
N SER A 163 7.44 16.84 -16.46
CA SER A 163 8.73 16.91 -15.77
C SER A 163 9.16 15.55 -15.18
N LYS A 164 10.45 15.24 -15.27
CA LYS A 164 11.05 14.14 -14.52
C LYS A 164 11.11 14.51 -13.04
N ILE A 165 10.56 13.64 -12.19
CA ILE A 165 10.52 13.85 -10.73
C ILE A 165 11.04 12.62 -9.97
N GLU A 166 11.27 12.79 -8.67
CA GLU A 166 11.38 11.65 -7.74
C GLU A 166 9.98 11.13 -7.38
N LEU A 167 9.88 9.85 -6.99
CA LEU A 167 8.63 9.27 -6.51
C LEU A 167 8.05 10.11 -5.34
N PRO A 168 6.86 10.71 -5.49
CA PRO A 168 6.29 11.57 -4.46
C PRO A 168 6.16 10.90 -3.10
N GLN A 169 6.58 11.59 -2.04
CA GLN A 169 6.44 11.17 -0.64
C GLN A 169 5.48 12.12 0.09
N PRO A 170 4.16 11.99 -0.10
CA PRO A 170 3.19 12.97 0.39
C PRO A 170 2.99 12.97 1.91
N LEU A 171 3.58 11.99 2.61
CA LEU A 171 3.52 11.82 4.06
C LEU A 171 4.95 11.81 4.62
N LYS A 172 5.25 12.70 5.58
CA LYS A 172 6.63 13.03 5.99
C LYS A 172 7.40 11.85 6.59
N ASN A 173 6.76 11.07 7.46
CA ASN A 173 7.38 9.94 8.16
C ASN A 173 6.90 8.58 7.62
N ILE A 174 6.36 8.56 6.41
CA ILE A 174 5.95 7.34 5.72
C ILE A 174 6.71 7.29 4.40
N LYS A 175 7.48 6.22 4.19
CA LYS A 175 8.19 5.99 2.94
C LYS A 175 7.41 5.03 2.05
N ILE A 176 7.15 5.47 0.82
CA ILE A 176 6.55 4.69 -0.25
C ILE A 176 7.66 4.32 -1.24
N SER A 177 7.71 3.06 -1.66
CA SER A 177 8.51 2.62 -2.81
C SER A 177 7.71 1.66 -3.69
N ALA A 178 7.94 1.74 -5.01
CA ALA A 178 7.42 0.79 -5.97
C ALA A 178 8.47 -0.31 -6.20
N HIS A 179 8.01 -1.53 -6.37
CA HIS A 179 8.85 -2.69 -6.68
C HIS A 179 8.25 -3.39 -7.89
N THR A 180 9.00 -3.44 -8.99
CA THR A 180 8.52 -4.03 -10.24
C THR A 180 8.08 -5.48 -10.01
N THR A 181 6.95 -5.84 -10.62
CA THR A 181 6.37 -7.18 -10.55
C THR A 181 6.28 -7.80 -11.95
N GLN A 182 5.93 -9.07 -12.02
CA GLN A 182 5.74 -9.78 -13.29
C GLN A 182 4.25 -10.02 -13.55
N HIS A 183 3.69 -9.32 -14.54
CA HIS A 183 2.30 -9.44 -14.96
C HIS A 183 2.13 -9.09 -16.45
N THR A 184 0.92 -9.23 -17.02
CA THR A 184 0.65 -9.07 -18.46
C THR A 184 0.71 -7.61 -18.96
N VAL A 185 0.65 -6.66 -18.05
CA VAL A 185 0.79 -5.21 -18.29
C VAL A 185 1.82 -4.64 -17.31
N PRO A 186 2.33 -3.41 -17.49
CA PRO A 186 3.22 -2.78 -16.53
C PRO A 186 2.62 -2.83 -15.12
N SER A 187 3.38 -3.36 -14.18
CA SER A 187 2.90 -3.63 -12.83
C SER A 187 3.99 -3.41 -11.78
N CYS A 188 3.56 -3.04 -10.59
CA CYS A 188 4.41 -2.97 -9.41
C CYS A 188 3.65 -3.30 -8.13
N ALA A 189 4.42 -3.77 -7.14
CA ALA A 189 4.01 -3.86 -5.75
C ALA A 189 4.35 -2.54 -5.03
N TRP A 190 3.47 -2.14 -4.11
CA TRP A 190 3.67 -0.94 -3.29
C TRP A 190 4.14 -1.31 -1.90
N ARG A 191 5.35 -0.87 -1.54
CA ARG A 191 5.89 -0.96 -0.18
C ARG A 191 5.64 0.34 0.56
N ILE A 192 5.00 0.26 1.72
CA ILE A 192 4.69 1.39 2.58
C ILE A 192 5.31 1.11 3.95
N SER A 193 6.19 2.00 4.41
CA SER A 193 6.90 1.82 5.67
C SER A 193 6.88 3.05 6.56
N THR A 194 6.78 2.85 7.86
CA THR A 194 6.87 3.92 8.84
C THR A 194 8.33 4.22 9.15
N SER A 195 8.64 5.47 9.50
CA SER A 195 9.97 5.79 10.04
C SER A 195 10.17 5.17 11.42
N GLY A 196 11.36 4.63 11.66
CA GLY A 196 11.76 4.17 12.98
C GLY A 196 11.75 5.30 14.02
N ARG A 197 11.62 4.93 15.28
CA ARG A 197 11.64 5.85 16.41
C ARG A 197 12.95 5.74 17.16
N LYS A 198 13.57 6.89 17.44
CA LYS A 198 14.61 6.97 18.47
C LYS A 198 14.01 6.44 19.78
N GLY A 199 14.74 5.60 20.51
CA GLY A 199 14.27 5.08 21.79
C GLY A 199 13.95 6.20 22.78
N LYS A 200 13.29 5.89 23.89
CA LYS A 200 12.94 6.89 24.91
C LYS A 200 14.21 7.47 25.53
N PHE A 201 14.32 8.81 25.54
CA PHE A 201 15.41 9.52 26.21
C PHE A 201 15.29 9.41 27.73
N ASN A 202 16.36 9.04 28.41
CA ASN A 202 16.40 8.83 29.85
C ASN A 202 16.56 10.17 30.59
N ARG A 203 15.43 10.84 30.86
CA ARG A 203 15.44 12.13 31.55
C ARG A 203 16.03 12.06 32.96
N GLU A 204 15.83 10.97 33.68
CA GLU A 204 16.34 10.77 35.04
C GLU A 204 17.86 10.71 35.06
N ALA A 205 18.47 9.93 34.15
CA ALA A 205 19.92 9.83 34.03
C ALA A 205 20.60 11.15 33.61
N THR A 206 19.84 12.08 33.02
CA THR A 206 20.34 13.39 32.58
C THR A 206 19.95 14.54 33.49
N MET A 207 19.31 14.28 34.63
CA MET A 207 18.67 15.32 35.45
C MET A 207 19.69 16.36 35.98
N SER A 208 20.92 15.94 36.27
CA SER A 208 22.02 16.78 36.76
C SER A 208 22.74 17.57 35.67
N LEU A 209 22.52 17.26 34.39
CA LEU A 209 23.22 17.93 33.29
C LEU A 209 22.61 19.33 33.02
N PRO A 210 23.36 20.25 32.39
CA PRO A 210 22.79 21.49 31.84
C PRO A 210 21.82 21.22 30.69
N ASP A 211 20.86 22.10 30.47
CA ASP A 211 19.82 21.90 29.44
C ASP A 211 20.38 21.85 28.01
N GLU A 212 21.48 22.55 27.73
CA GLU A 212 22.17 22.49 26.45
C GLU A 212 22.78 21.10 26.17
N ILE A 213 23.39 20.49 27.20
CA ILE A 213 23.94 19.14 27.13
C ILE A 213 22.80 18.12 26.98
N LYS A 214 21.70 18.28 27.74
CA LYS A 214 20.50 17.44 27.59
C LYS A 214 19.94 17.52 26.17
N ALA A 215 19.82 18.72 25.60
CA ALA A 215 19.29 18.92 24.26
C ALA A 215 20.18 18.25 23.20
N SER A 216 21.51 18.34 23.34
CA SER A 216 22.45 17.72 22.42
C SER A 216 22.45 16.19 22.52
N LEU A 217 22.45 15.62 23.73
CA LEU A 217 22.27 14.17 23.94
C LEU A 217 20.89 13.69 23.45
N ALA A 218 19.83 14.48 23.64
CA ALA A 218 18.50 14.19 23.14
C ALA A 218 18.41 14.28 21.60
N ALA A 219 19.24 15.10 20.95
CA ALA A 219 19.37 15.12 19.50
C ALA A 219 20.10 13.87 18.96
N GLY A 220 20.88 13.20 19.82
CA GLY A 220 21.67 12.01 19.47
C GLY A 220 23.15 12.31 19.26
N ASN A 221 23.63 13.49 19.69
CA ASN A 221 25.01 13.89 19.55
C ASN A 221 25.80 13.53 20.81
N ASN A 222 27.00 12.98 20.64
CA ASN A 222 27.95 12.80 21.75
C ASN A 222 28.47 14.17 22.19
N VAL A 223 28.64 14.37 23.50
CA VAL A 223 29.01 15.68 24.06
C VAL A 223 30.12 15.51 25.08
N GLU A 224 31.15 16.35 24.99
CA GLU A 224 32.17 16.45 26.03
C GLU A 224 31.68 17.41 27.12
N TYR A 225 31.63 16.95 28.37
CA TYR A 225 31.15 17.72 29.51
C TYR A 225 31.97 17.39 30.76
N GLU A 226 32.49 18.41 31.45
CA GLU A 226 33.36 18.27 32.65
C GLU A 226 34.58 17.34 32.45
N GLY A 227 35.08 17.23 31.23
CA GLY A 227 36.23 16.37 30.89
C GLY A 227 35.87 14.90 30.61
N GLU A 228 34.57 14.56 30.59
CA GLU A 228 34.08 13.24 30.19
C GLU A 228 33.32 13.30 28.86
N LEU A 229 33.51 12.29 28.00
CA LEU A 229 32.72 12.11 26.79
C LEU A 229 31.40 11.39 27.14
N LEU A 230 30.29 12.11 27.03
CA LEU A 230 28.96 11.57 27.19
C LEU A 230 28.44 11.07 25.84
N GLU A 231 28.33 9.75 25.69
CA GLU A 231 27.78 9.15 24.47
C GLU A 231 26.24 9.14 24.50
N ALA A 232 25.60 9.71 23.48
CA ALA A 232 24.15 9.87 23.43
C ALA A 232 23.38 8.54 23.51
N VAL A 233 23.98 7.45 23.03
CA VAL A 233 23.40 6.11 23.06
C VAL A 233 23.17 5.61 24.49
N ASN A 234 24.02 5.99 25.45
CA ASN A 234 23.92 5.57 26.85
C ASN A 234 22.76 6.26 27.60
N TYR A 235 22.21 7.33 27.02
CA TYR A 235 21.08 8.09 27.59
C TYR A 235 19.76 7.80 26.89
N ARG A 236 19.69 6.71 26.12
CA ARG A 236 18.48 6.32 25.39
C ARG A 236 18.30 4.81 25.41
N SER A 237 17.04 4.38 25.40
CA SER A 237 16.72 2.98 25.08
C SER A 237 16.95 2.68 23.59
N ASP A 238 16.92 1.40 23.23
CA ASP A 238 17.04 0.97 21.84
C ASP A 238 16.03 1.67 20.94
N SER A 239 16.49 2.06 19.75
CA SER A 239 15.60 2.52 18.69
C SER A 239 14.65 1.41 18.28
N ARG A 240 13.40 1.77 18.00
CA ARG A 240 12.44 0.83 17.42
C ARG A 240 12.42 1.04 15.92
N PRO A 241 12.73 0.01 15.10
CA PRO A 241 12.60 0.13 13.66
C PRO A 241 11.14 0.44 13.31
N GLY A 242 10.94 1.06 12.16
CA GLY A 242 9.61 1.19 11.61
C GLY A 242 9.08 -0.17 11.14
N VAL A 243 7.81 -0.23 10.84
CA VAL A 243 7.16 -1.40 10.25
C VAL A 243 6.82 -1.15 8.80
N SER A 244 6.73 -2.22 8.03
CA SER A 244 6.53 -2.17 6.59
C SER A 244 5.50 -3.17 6.09
N VAL A 245 4.67 -2.72 5.16
CA VAL A 245 3.74 -3.55 4.40
C VAL A 245 4.09 -3.50 2.92
N ILE A 246 3.95 -4.62 2.22
CA ILE A 246 3.91 -4.68 0.75
C ILE A 246 2.52 -5.14 0.32
N ILE A 247 1.92 -4.47 -0.66
CA ILE A 247 0.73 -4.92 -1.37
C ILE A 247 1.16 -5.26 -2.80
N SER A 248 1.05 -6.54 -3.18
CA SER A 248 1.66 -7.07 -4.42
C SER A 248 1.06 -6.51 -5.70
N GLY A 249 -0.24 -6.20 -5.71
CA GLY A 249 -1.00 -6.20 -6.95
C GLY A 249 -1.08 -7.60 -7.56
N ASP A 250 -1.29 -7.66 -8.87
CA ASP A 250 -1.31 -8.91 -9.61
C ASP A 250 0.09 -9.25 -10.09
N THR A 251 0.55 -10.46 -9.80
CA THR A 251 1.88 -10.90 -10.17
C THR A 251 2.07 -12.43 -10.11
N ALA A 252 2.95 -12.92 -10.97
CA ALA A 252 3.59 -14.23 -10.81
C ALA A 252 4.36 -14.31 -9.48
N GLU A 253 4.51 -15.53 -8.97
CA GLU A 253 5.20 -15.75 -7.70
C GLU A 253 6.68 -15.32 -7.75
N GLN A 254 7.25 -14.96 -6.60
CA GLN A 254 8.68 -14.67 -6.42
C GLN A 254 9.21 -13.49 -7.28
N ALA A 255 8.32 -12.60 -7.74
CA ALA A 255 8.69 -11.42 -8.52
C ALA A 255 9.10 -10.20 -7.68
N ILE A 256 8.82 -10.19 -6.37
CA ILE A 256 9.03 -9.02 -5.50
C ILE A 256 10.41 -9.10 -4.83
N ASP A 257 11.33 -8.22 -5.24
CA ASP A 257 12.67 -8.11 -4.65
C ASP A 257 12.71 -7.02 -3.56
N SER A 258 12.04 -7.27 -2.43
CA SER A 258 12.11 -6.38 -1.27
C SER A 258 11.68 -7.04 0.04
N GLU A 259 12.28 -6.59 1.14
CA GLU A 259 11.93 -7.02 2.49
C GLU A 259 10.71 -6.28 3.05
N CYS A 260 9.86 -6.99 3.78
CA CYS A 260 8.75 -6.37 4.52
C CYS A 260 8.40 -7.11 5.82
N ASP A 261 7.58 -6.52 6.68
CA ASP A 261 7.06 -7.20 7.87
C ASP A 261 5.75 -7.92 7.57
N LEU A 262 4.88 -7.29 6.76
CA LEU A 262 3.62 -7.84 6.29
C LEU A 262 3.59 -7.85 4.75
N LEU A 263 3.42 -9.01 4.15
CA LEU A 263 3.16 -9.15 2.72
C LEU A 263 1.67 -9.43 2.50
N ILE A 264 0.99 -8.54 1.78
CA ILE A 264 -0.37 -8.78 1.25
C ILE A 264 -0.20 -9.19 -0.22
N HIS A 265 -0.43 -10.46 -0.50
CA HIS A 265 -0.15 -11.06 -1.80
C HIS A 265 -1.39 -11.63 -2.46
N GLU A 266 -1.48 -11.49 -3.78
CA GLU A 266 -2.48 -12.21 -4.56
C GLU A 266 -2.30 -13.72 -4.43
N ALA A 267 -3.43 -14.44 -4.37
CA ALA A 267 -3.49 -15.89 -4.30
C ALA A 267 -4.62 -16.36 -5.20
N THR A 268 -4.57 -15.93 -6.47
CA THR A 268 -5.63 -16.16 -7.45
C THR A 268 -5.98 -17.64 -7.58
N PHE A 269 -4.97 -18.50 -7.52
CA PHE A 269 -5.11 -19.94 -7.73
C PHE A 269 -4.62 -20.78 -6.54
N LEU A 270 -5.02 -22.05 -6.53
CA LEU A 270 -4.40 -23.11 -5.71
C LEU A 270 -3.26 -23.77 -6.50
N GLN A 271 -2.34 -24.44 -5.82
CA GLN A 271 -1.21 -25.15 -6.44
C GLN A 271 -1.66 -26.18 -7.51
N THR A 272 -2.87 -26.74 -7.38
CA THR A 272 -3.44 -27.65 -8.40
C THR A 272 -3.71 -26.96 -9.75
N HIS A 273 -3.69 -25.63 -9.80
CA HIS A 273 -3.86 -24.81 -11.00
C HIS A 273 -2.62 -23.93 -11.28
N ALA A 274 -1.43 -24.37 -10.84
CA ALA A 274 -0.19 -23.64 -11.06
C ALA A 274 0.08 -23.36 -12.54
N ASP A 275 -0.28 -24.28 -13.44
CA ASP A 275 -0.11 -24.08 -14.89
C ASP A 275 -0.90 -22.85 -15.38
N ILE A 276 -2.14 -22.68 -14.90
CA ILE A 276 -2.99 -21.53 -15.23
C ILE A 276 -2.44 -20.25 -14.59
N ALA A 277 -1.96 -20.33 -13.35
CA ALA A 277 -1.33 -19.20 -12.68
C ALA A 277 -0.12 -18.69 -13.49
N ASN A 278 0.75 -19.61 -13.91
CA ASN A 278 1.94 -19.27 -14.71
C ASN A 278 1.58 -18.72 -16.09
N GLU A 279 0.59 -19.32 -16.78
CA GLU A 279 0.14 -18.86 -18.10
C GLU A 279 -0.38 -17.42 -18.06
N HIS A 280 -1.08 -17.05 -17.00
CA HIS A 280 -1.68 -15.72 -16.83
C HIS A 280 -0.87 -14.78 -15.94
N LEU A 281 0.36 -15.15 -15.57
CA LEU A 281 1.25 -14.35 -14.72
C LEU A 281 0.59 -13.93 -13.38
N HIS A 282 -0.04 -14.90 -12.73
CA HIS A 282 -0.64 -14.83 -11.40
C HIS A 282 0.04 -15.80 -10.44
N SER A 283 -0.34 -15.72 -9.16
CA SER A 283 0.21 -16.56 -8.11
C SER A 283 -0.76 -17.62 -7.59
N THR A 284 -0.17 -18.72 -7.10
CA THR A 284 -0.88 -19.68 -6.26
C THR A 284 -0.77 -19.29 -4.79
N ALA A 285 -1.63 -19.82 -3.92
CA ALA A 285 -1.50 -19.60 -2.48
C ALA A 285 -0.16 -20.14 -1.92
N ALA A 286 0.31 -21.28 -2.43
CA ALA A 286 1.65 -21.79 -2.14
C ALA A 286 2.75 -20.85 -2.64
N GLY A 287 2.57 -20.26 -3.83
CA GLY A 287 3.52 -19.31 -4.41
C GLY A 287 3.60 -18.01 -3.63
N ALA A 288 2.47 -17.45 -3.21
CA ALA A 288 2.42 -16.32 -2.29
C ALA A 288 3.19 -16.60 -0.98
N ALA A 289 3.11 -17.83 -0.46
CA ALA A 289 3.86 -18.25 0.72
C ALA A 289 5.37 -18.41 0.47
N ARG A 290 5.78 -18.82 -0.73
CA ARG A 290 7.20 -18.81 -1.14
C ARG A 290 7.72 -17.38 -1.26
N THR A 291 6.98 -16.49 -1.93
CA THR A 291 7.30 -15.06 -2.02
C THR A 291 7.45 -14.44 -0.63
N ALA A 292 6.55 -14.75 0.31
CA ALA A 292 6.64 -14.25 1.69
C ALA A 292 7.96 -14.62 2.38
N ASN A 293 8.42 -15.86 2.22
CA ASN A 293 9.69 -16.29 2.78
C ASN A 293 10.89 -15.56 2.14
N GLU A 294 10.85 -15.29 0.83
CA GLU A 294 11.91 -14.56 0.12
C GLU A 294 11.95 -13.07 0.45
N CYS A 295 10.79 -12.46 0.66
CA CYS A 295 10.66 -11.10 1.18
C CYS A 295 10.96 -11.01 2.69
N TYR A 296 11.39 -12.10 3.33
CA TYR A 296 11.59 -12.19 4.78
C TYR A 296 10.39 -11.69 5.61
N ALA A 297 9.18 -11.83 5.06
CA ALA A 297 7.95 -11.37 5.67
C ALA A 297 7.70 -12.13 6.98
N LYS A 298 7.31 -11.41 8.03
CA LYS A 298 6.87 -12.04 9.28
C LYS A 298 5.46 -12.57 9.15
N HIS A 299 4.64 -11.89 8.36
CA HIS A 299 3.24 -12.19 8.16
C HIS A 299 2.87 -12.18 6.68
N LEU A 300 2.04 -13.13 6.27
CA LEU A 300 1.43 -13.19 4.95
C LEU A 300 -0.09 -13.04 5.06
N ALA A 301 -0.66 -12.16 4.25
CA ALA A 301 -2.10 -12.04 4.08
C ALA A 301 -2.47 -12.32 2.62
N LEU A 302 -3.35 -13.31 2.41
CA LEU A 302 -3.80 -13.71 1.07
C LEU A 302 -5.01 -12.87 0.63
N THR A 303 -5.04 -12.49 -0.64
CA THR A 303 -6.16 -11.77 -1.27
C THR A 303 -6.31 -12.15 -2.76
N HIS A 304 -7.19 -11.45 -3.49
CA HIS A 304 -7.34 -11.53 -4.94
C HIS A 304 -7.65 -12.95 -5.45
N TYR A 305 -8.68 -13.56 -4.90
CA TYR A 305 -9.04 -14.95 -5.17
C TYR A 305 -9.84 -15.10 -6.46
N SER A 306 -9.57 -16.16 -7.23
CA SER A 306 -10.44 -16.55 -8.35
C SER A 306 -11.88 -16.76 -7.90
N GLY A 307 -12.84 -16.30 -8.71
CA GLY A 307 -14.27 -16.59 -8.51
C GLY A 307 -14.64 -18.09 -8.51
N ARG A 308 -13.69 -18.97 -8.87
CA ARG A 308 -13.81 -20.43 -8.77
C ARG A 308 -13.75 -20.94 -7.33
N LEU A 309 -13.15 -20.17 -6.42
CA LEU A 309 -13.01 -20.54 -5.01
C LEU A 309 -14.25 -20.07 -4.25
N GLU A 310 -15.02 -21.00 -3.68
CA GLU A 310 -16.18 -20.66 -2.84
C GLU A 310 -15.74 -19.94 -1.56
N ASP A 311 -14.70 -20.45 -0.91
CA ASP A 311 -14.04 -19.88 0.25
C ASP A 311 -12.51 -19.87 0.09
N HIS A 312 -11.80 -19.29 1.07
CA HIS A 312 -10.35 -19.20 1.10
C HIS A 312 -9.69 -20.22 2.04
N SER A 313 -10.42 -21.23 2.53
CA SER A 313 -9.89 -22.23 3.47
C SER A 313 -8.79 -23.10 2.84
N SER A 314 -8.96 -23.44 1.57
CA SER A 314 -7.98 -24.23 0.81
C SER A 314 -6.70 -23.42 0.57
N SER A 315 -6.83 -22.14 0.19
CA SER A 315 -5.70 -21.23 0.01
C SER A 315 -4.93 -21.05 1.32
N LEU A 316 -5.66 -20.86 2.42
CA LEU A 316 -5.06 -20.71 3.74
C LEU A 316 -4.30 -21.97 4.18
N LYS A 317 -4.88 -23.16 3.98
CA LYS A 317 -4.23 -24.43 4.31
C LYS A 317 -2.95 -24.64 3.49
N GLU A 318 -3.00 -24.33 2.21
CA GLU A 318 -1.88 -24.47 1.29
C GLU A 318 -0.73 -23.54 1.68
N ALA A 319 -1.00 -22.25 1.91
CA ALA A 319 0.02 -21.28 2.31
C ALA A 319 0.61 -21.58 3.70
N ARG A 320 -0.21 -22.02 4.68
CA ARG A 320 0.26 -22.40 6.04
C ARG A 320 1.18 -23.61 6.07
N ALA A 321 1.20 -24.41 5.01
CA ALA A 321 2.18 -25.49 4.88
C ALA A 321 3.61 -24.98 4.59
N ILE A 322 3.76 -23.72 4.17
CA ILE A 322 5.01 -23.12 3.71
C ILE A 322 5.44 -21.93 4.57
N HIS A 323 4.49 -21.09 5.01
CA HIS A 323 4.76 -19.90 5.82
C HIS A 323 4.06 -20.01 7.18
N GLN A 324 4.73 -19.61 8.26
CA GLN A 324 4.27 -19.85 9.63
C GLN A 324 3.10 -18.96 10.05
N SER A 325 3.08 -17.70 9.60
CA SER A 325 2.02 -16.75 9.93
C SER A 325 1.25 -16.36 8.66
N VAL A 326 0.07 -16.93 8.49
CA VAL A 326 -0.78 -16.68 7.31
C VAL A 326 -2.21 -16.42 7.74
N VAL A 327 -2.76 -15.34 7.18
CA VAL A 327 -4.18 -14.99 7.25
C VAL A 327 -4.76 -14.92 5.83
N ALA A 328 -6.07 -15.13 5.71
CA ALA A 328 -6.79 -15.01 4.46
C ALA A 328 -7.83 -13.89 4.60
N LEU A 329 -7.77 -12.91 3.70
CA LEU A 329 -8.57 -11.69 3.81
C LEU A 329 -9.95 -11.85 3.19
N SER A 330 -10.91 -11.16 3.78
CA SER A 330 -12.24 -10.92 3.22
C SER A 330 -12.52 -9.42 3.08
N ASP A 331 -13.50 -9.09 2.24
CA ASP A 331 -13.98 -7.72 2.11
C ASP A 331 -14.42 -7.16 3.48
N GLY A 332 -13.85 -6.02 3.86
CA GLY A 332 -14.10 -5.32 5.12
C GLY A 332 -13.14 -5.68 6.25
N ASP A 333 -12.23 -6.63 6.07
CA ASP A 333 -11.24 -6.97 7.09
C ASP A 333 -10.29 -5.80 7.39
N ARG A 334 -9.71 -5.81 8.59
CA ARG A 334 -8.66 -4.88 9.01
C ARG A 334 -7.44 -5.64 9.49
N LEU A 335 -6.27 -5.23 9.02
CA LEU A 335 -4.99 -5.70 9.53
C LEU A 335 -4.32 -4.56 10.28
N ILE A 336 -3.97 -4.75 11.54
CA ILE A 336 -3.21 -3.77 12.33
C ILE A 336 -1.83 -4.35 12.58
N LEU A 337 -0.81 -3.78 11.93
CA LEU A 337 0.58 -4.11 12.16
C LEU A 337 1.14 -3.15 13.21
N ASN A 338 1.42 -3.68 14.41
CA ASN A 338 1.89 -2.92 15.55
C ASN A 338 3.39 -2.62 15.48
N ASP A 339 3.86 -1.64 16.26
CA ASP A 339 5.28 -1.22 16.29
C ASP A 339 6.24 -2.35 16.72
N ASP A 340 5.75 -3.38 17.43
CA ASP A 340 6.50 -4.58 17.80
C ASP A 340 6.44 -5.70 16.74
N CYS A 341 5.90 -5.36 15.57
CA CYS A 341 5.64 -6.27 14.46
C CYS A 341 4.61 -7.37 14.75
N SER A 342 3.83 -7.28 15.84
CA SER A 342 2.66 -8.15 16.00
C SER A 342 1.55 -7.74 15.01
N LEU A 343 0.86 -8.73 14.47
CA LEU A 343 -0.27 -8.52 13.56
C LEU A 343 -1.59 -8.85 14.25
N GLU A 344 -2.51 -7.90 14.24
CA GLU A 344 -3.91 -8.13 14.60
C GLU A 344 -4.75 -8.23 13.32
N HIS A 345 -5.46 -9.34 13.14
CA HIS A 345 -6.42 -9.50 12.05
C HIS A 345 -7.83 -9.42 12.61
N LEU A 346 -8.50 -8.32 12.27
CA LEU A 346 -9.89 -8.06 12.64
C LEU A 346 -10.78 -8.44 11.46
N VAL A 347 -11.47 -9.57 11.58
CA VAL A 347 -12.37 -10.10 10.56
C VAL A 347 -13.71 -9.37 10.60
N LYS A 348 -14.22 -8.98 9.43
CA LYS A 348 -15.52 -8.33 9.31
C LYS A 348 -16.65 -9.32 9.53
N LEU A 349 -17.55 -8.99 10.47
CA LEU A 349 -18.79 -9.70 10.77
C LEU A 349 -20.00 -8.75 10.65
N PRO A 350 -21.24 -9.27 10.56
CA PRO A 350 -22.44 -8.44 10.60
C PRO A 350 -22.54 -7.55 11.86
N SER A 351 -21.97 -7.99 12.97
CA SER A 351 -21.97 -7.27 14.26
C SER A 351 -20.80 -6.30 14.45
N GLY A 352 -19.90 -6.16 13.47
CA GLY A 352 -18.69 -5.34 13.58
C GLY A 352 -17.43 -6.12 13.21
N TRP A 353 -16.40 -6.04 14.03
CA TRP A 353 -15.14 -6.76 13.83
C TRP A 353 -14.83 -7.66 15.02
N ALA A 354 -14.31 -8.85 14.74
CA ALA A 354 -13.79 -9.76 15.75
C ALA A 354 -12.31 -10.02 15.47
N GLN A 355 -11.50 -10.06 16.52
CA GLN A 355 -10.12 -10.51 16.42
C GLN A 355 -10.12 -11.99 16.02
N GLN A 356 -9.35 -12.33 14.99
CA GLN A 356 -9.04 -13.70 14.65
C GLN A 356 -7.82 -14.17 15.46
N ASP A 357 -7.97 -15.31 16.13
CA ASP A 357 -6.92 -15.97 16.93
C ASP A 357 -5.80 -16.59 16.08
#